data_AF-A0AAN8ISH9-F1
#
_entry.id   AF-A0AAN8ISH9-F1
#
_cell.length_a   1.000
_cell.length_b   1.000
_cell.length_c   1.000
_cell.angle_alpha   90.00
_cell.angle_beta   90.00
_cell.angle_gamma   90.00
#
_symmetry.space_group_name_H-M   'P 1'
#
loop_
_entity.id
_entity.type
_entity.pdbx_description
1 polymer ?
#
loop_
_entity_poly.entity_id
_entity_poly.type
_entity_poly.pdbx_seq_one_letter_code
_entity_poly.pdbx_strand_id
1 'polypeptide(L)'
;MLHHFFPEMDVTVVEYNAQMISMAKKWFGLELNAHHRVKLDDGIKFIMEEVKLGSNYDMVFLDACDSRATDAETICPVTGFLDDKVVEGIAQLVGLHGLFLEL
;
A
#
# COMPACT_ATOMS: atom_id res chain seq x y z
N MET A 1 5.80 -11.93 4.00
CA MET A 1 5.24 -12.92 4.95
C MET A 1 3.87 -13.41 4.49
N LEU A 2 2.89 -12.53 4.26
CA LEU A 2 1.55 -12.87 3.75
C LEU A 2 1.57 -13.79 2.51
N HIS A 3 2.29 -13.40 1.45
CA HIS A 3 2.44 -14.21 0.23
C HIS A 3 3.07 -15.61 0.45
N HIS A 4 3.91 -15.76 1.48
CA HIS A 4 4.52 -17.07 1.78
C HIS A 4 3.51 -18.05 2.35
N PHE A 5 2.58 -17.58 3.19
CA PHE A 5 1.52 -18.41 3.79
C PHE A 5 0.31 -18.57 2.87
N PHE A 6 0.07 -17.61 1.97
CA PHE A 6 -1.04 -17.60 1.02
C PHE A 6 -0.52 -17.33 -0.40
N PRO A 7 0.06 -18.33 -1.08
CA PRO A 7 0.77 -18.13 -2.35
C PRO A 7 -0.13 -17.75 -3.54
N GLU A 8 -1.43 -18.05 -3.45
CA GLU A 8 -2.44 -17.70 -4.46
C GLU A 8 -3.02 -16.28 -4.26
N MET A 9 -2.71 -15.64 -3.13
CA MET A 9 -3.19 -14.30 -2.84
C MET A 9 -2.50 -13.30 -3.76
N ASP A 10 -3.30 -12.48 -4.46
CA ASP A 10 -2.81 -11.45 -5.37
C ASP A 10 -2.48 -10.17 -4.58
N VAL A 11 -1.19 -9.92 -4.39
CA VAL A 11 -0.64 -8.82 -3.58
C VAL A 11 0.02 -7.78 -4.48
N THR A 12 -0.51 -6.55 -4.41
CA THR A 12 0.16 -5.34 -4.91
C THR A 12 0.70 -4.54 -3.74
N VAL A 13 2.02 -4.41 -3.64
CA VAL A 13 2.66 -3.46 -2.72
C VAL A 13 2.94 -2.17 -3.49
N VAL A 14 2.63 -1.02 -2.90
CA VAL A 14 3.02 0.29 -3.42
C VAL A 14 4.05 0.87 -2.48
N GLU A 15 5.26 1.10 -2.98
CA GLU A 15 6.38 1.61 -2.20
C GLU A 15 6.95 2.83 -2.91
N TYR A 16 7.09 3.94 -2.20
CA TYR A 16 7.56 5.21 -2.76
C TYR A 16 9.09 5.25 -2.91
N ASN A 17 9.82 4.54 -2.05
CA ASN A 17 11.28 4.57 -1.98
C ASN A 17 11.91 3.37 -2.71
N ALA A 18 12.51 3.64 -3.87
CA ALA A 18 13.24 2.64 -4.66
C ALA A 18 14.37 1.94 -3.87
N GLN A 19 15.00 2.62 -2.91
CA GLN A 19 16.04 2.03 -2.07
C GLN A 19 15.47 0.94 -1.15
N MET A 20 14.27 1.14 -0.61
CA MET A 20 13.59 0.12 0.20
C MET A 20 13.31 -1.15 -0.60
N ILE A 21 12.80 -1.00 -1.83
CA ILE A 21 12.59 -2.13 -2.75
C ILE A 21 13.91 -2.85 -3.04
N SER A 22 14.97 -2.10 -3.34
CA SER A 22 16.29 -2.66 -3.61
C SER A 22 16.85 -3.43 -2.41
N MET A 23 16.70 -2.89 -1.20
CA MET A 23 17.13 -3.54 0.04
C MET A 23 16.33 -4.81 0.30
N ALA A 24 15.01 -4.77 0.16
CA ALA A 24 14.12 -5.91 0.34
C ALA A 24 14.49 -7.08 -0.58
N LYS A 25 14.74 -6.79 -1.87
CA LYS A 25 15.19 -7.80 -2.85
C LYS A 25 16.56 -8.38 -2.53
N LYS A 26 17.52 -7.51 -2.19
CA LYS A 26 18.92 -7.92 -2.02
C LYS A 26 19.17 -8.67 -0.71
N TRP A 27 18.49 -8.27 0.37
CA TRP A 27 18.86 -8.69 1.73
C TRP A 27 17.74 -9.38 2.50
N PHE A 28 16.47 -9.20 2.13
CA PHE A 28 15.33 -9.71 2.89
C PHE A 28 14.47 -10.74 2.13
N GLY A 29 14.95 -11.25 1.00
CA GLY A 29 14.30 -12.34 0.27
C GLY A 29 12.96 -11.95 -0.36
N LEU A 30 12.79 -10.69 -0.76
CA LEU A 30 11.62 -10.28 -1.54
C LEU A 30 11.64 -10.94 -2.92
N GLU A 31 10.76 -11.93 -3.10
CA GLU A 31 10.50 -12.59 -4.37
C GLU A 31 9.23 -12.04 -5.01
N LEU A 32 9.32 -11.67 -6.28
CA LEU A 32 8.19 -11.19 -7.08
C LEU A 32 7.78 -12.25 -8.08
N ASN A 33 6.48 -12.35 -8.33
CA ASN A 33 5.90 -13.27 -9.31
C ASN A 33 4.55 -12.71 -9.83
N ALA A 34 3.75 -13.54 -10.48
CA ALA A 34 2.45 -13.12 -11.02
C ALA A 34 1.47 -12.64 -9.92
N HIS A 35 1.52 -13.25 -8.74
CA HIS A 35 0.66 -12.96 -7.59
C HIS A 35 1.28 -12.00 -6.58
N HIS A 36 2.57 -11.65 -6.71
CA HIS A 36 3.24 -10.72 -5.79
C HIS A 36 4.08 -9.71 -6.56
N ARG A 37 3.62 -8.46 -6.59
CA ARG A 37 4.24 -7.35 -7.32
C ARG A 37 4.45 -6.15 -6.42
N VAL A 38 5.48 -5.38 -6.73
CA VAL A 38 5.76 -4.09 -6.10
C VAL A 38 5.73 -3.01 -7.18
N LYS A 39 4.92 -1.96 -6.96
CA LYS A 39 4.88 -0.75 -7.77
C LYS A 39 5.69 0.34 -7.07
N LEU A 40 6.68 0.89 -7.76
CA LEU A 40 7.38 2.10 -7.32
C LEU A 40 6.52 3.31 -7.70
N ASP A 41 5.69 3.78 -6.78
CA ASP A 41 4.78 4.92 -7.01
C ASP A 41 4.41 5.62 -5.69
N ASP A 42 3.78 6.76 -5.80
CA ASP A 42 3.10 7.42 -4.68
C ASP A 42 1.78 6.69 -4.36
N GLY A 43 1.61 6.27 -3.11
CA GLY A 43 0.45 5.49 -2.69
C GLY A 43 -0.87 6.24 -2.78
N ILE A 44 -0.88 7.54 -2.51
CA ILE A 44 -2.08 8.38 -2.62
C ILE A 44 -2.48 8.51 -4.09
N LYS A 45 -1.51 8.81 -4.96
CA LYS A 45 -1.74 8.86 -6.40
C LYS A 45 -2.27 7.52 -6.92
N PHE A 46 -1.66 6.42 -6.49
CA PHE A 46 -2.06 5.07 -6.86
C PHE A 46 -3.52 4.78 -6.51
N ILE A 47 -3.94 5.08 -5.27
CA ILE A 47 -5.34 4.93 -4.83
C ILE A 47 -6.28 5.67 -5.78
N MET A 48 -5.99 6.95 -6.07
CA MET A 48 -6.86 7.77 -6.90
C MET A 48 -6.93 7.29 -8.36
N GLU A 49 -5.87 6.66 -8.88
CA GLU A 49 -5.87 6.06 -10.21
C GLU A 49 -6.69 4.76 -10.25
N GLU A 50 -6.51 3.88 -9.27
CA GLU A 50 -7.25 2.62 -9.16
C GLU A 50 -8.76 2.85 -8.95
N VAL A 51 -9.14 3.88 -8.18
CA VAL A 51 -10.54 4.31 -8.04
C VAL A 51 -11.13 4.69 -9.40
N LYS A 52 -10.39 5.43 -10.23
CA LYS A 52 -10.84 5.82 -11.58
C LYS A 52 -10.95 4.62 -12.53
N LEU A 53 -10.11 3.60 -12.34
CA LEU A 53 -10.16 2.36 -13.10
C LEU A 53 -11.31 1.45 -12.66
N GLY A 54 -11.94 1.73 -11.51
CA GLY A 54 -12.98 0.87 -10.94
C GLY A 54 -12.40 -0.43 -10.37
N SER A 55 -11.13 -0.41 -9.98
CA SER A 55 -10.48 -1.54 -9.31
C SER A 55 -11.15 -1.83 -7.96
N ASN A 56 -11.03 -3.07 -7.50
CA ASN A 56 -11.48 -3.50 -6.18
C ASN A 56 -10.43 -4.40 -5.54
N TYR A 57 -10.28 -4.28 -4.22
CA TYR A 57 -9.35 -5.04 -3.41
C TYR A 57 -10.08 -5.62 -2.21
N ASP A 58 -9.95 -6.93 -1.98
CA ASP A 58 -10.53 -7.58 -0.78
C ASP A 58 -9.92 -7.04 0.53
N MET A 59 -8.70 -6.50 0.45
CA MET A 59 -8.00 -5.89 1.57
C MET A 59 -7.12 -4.73 1.11
N VAL A 60 -7.13 -3.63 1.86
CA VAL A 60 -6.12 -2.57 1.78
C VAL A 60 -5.38 -2.51 3.11
N PHE A 61 -4.05 -2.59 3.03
CA PHE A 61 -3.15 -2.55 4.18
C PHE A 61 -2.28 -1.31 4.08
N LEU A 62 -2.44 -0.37 5.02
CA LEU A 62 -1.73 0.91 5.05
C LEU A 62 -0.66 0.88 6.15
N ASP A 63 0.60 0.80 5.72
CA ASP A 63 1.80 0.92 6.56
C ASP A 63 2.77 1.85 5.83
N ALA A 64 2.42 3.14 5.80
CA ALA A 64 3.15 4.16 5.06
C ALA A 64 3.55 5.28 6.01
N CYS A 65 4.83 5.34 6.38
CA CYS A 65 5.35 6.28 7.35
C CYS A 65 6.37 7.25 6.74
N ASP A 66 6.48 8.46 7.29
CA ASP A 66 7.61 9.36 7.01
C ASP A 66 8.45 9.59 8.26
N SER A 67 9.49 8.78 8.43
CA SER A 67 10.42 8.86 9.57
C SER A 67 11.25 10.15 9.62
N ARG A 68 11.18 11.00 8.59
CA ARG A 68 11.85 12.29 8.53
C ARG A 68 10.95 13.45 8.95
N ALA A 69 9.66 13.20 9.13
CA ALA A 69 8.72 14.22 9.53
C ALA A 69 8.96 14.61 11.01
N THR A 70 9.56 15.78 11.21
CA THR A 70 9.83 16.33 12.56
C THR A 70 8.64 17.11 13.13
N ASP A 71 7.76 17.59 12.26
CA ASP A 71 6.65 18.49 12.59
C ASP A 71 5.29 17.99 12.08
N ALA A 72 5.19 16.71 11.72
CA ALA A 72 3.91 16.11 11.33
C ALA A 72 3.09 15.72 12.56
N GLU A 73 1.76 15.89 12.45
CA GLU A 73 0.80 15.47 13.49
C GLU A 73 0.84 13.96 13.75
N THR A 74 1.16 13.18 12.72
CA THR A 74 1.47 11.75 12.83
C THR A 74 2.61 11.36 11.91
N ILE A 75 3.42 10.39 12.34
CA ILE A 75 4.51 9.79 11.55
C ILE A 75 3.97 8.65 10.67
N CYS A 76 2.95 7.94 11.16
CA CYS A 76 2.35 6.76 10.54
C CYS A 76 0.83 6.79 10.78
N PRO A 77 0.00 6.75 9.73
CA PRO A 77 0.38 6.91 8.33
C PRO A 77 0.84 8.33 8.03
N VAL A 78 1.48 8.55 6.88
CA VAL A 78 1.73 9.90 6.35
C VAL A 78 0.41 10.66 6.27
N THR A 79 0.37 11.89 6.78
CA THR A 79 -0.86 12.69 6.94
C THR A 79 -1.72 12.81 5.69
N GLY A 80 -1.12 12.76 4.49
CA GLY A 80 -1.86 12.76 3.24
C GLY A 80 -2.83 11.59 3.05
N PHE A 81 -2.61 10.44 3.71
CA PHE A 81 -3.55 9.31 3.69
C PHE A 81 -4.80 9.55 4.55
N LEU A 82 -4.76 10.55 5.43
CA LEU A 82 -5.89 10.93 6.29
C LEU A 82 -6.79 12.00 5.66
N ASP A 83 -6.47 12.49 4.46
CA ASP A 83 -7.35 13.39 3.72
C ASP A 83 -8.66 12.66 3.36
N ASP A 84 -9.80 13.32 3.59
CA ASP A 84 -11.15 12.78 3.36
C ASP A 84 -11.27 12.12 1.98
N LYS A 85 -10.68 12.71 0.93
CA LYS A 85 -10.75 12.17 -0.44
C LYS A 85 -9.98 10.87 -0.58
N VAL A 86 -8.87 10.74 0.13
CA VAL A 86 -8.05 9.52 0.11
C VAL A 86 -8.72 8.42 0.90
N VAL A 87 -9.29 8.75 2.07
CA VAL A 87 -10.08 7.82 2.88
C VAL A 87 -11.31 7.32 2.11
N GLU A 88 -12.03 8.22 1.43
CA GLU A 88 -13.14 7.85 0.54
C GLU A 88 -12.67 6.96 -0.62
N GLY A 89 -11.49 7.23 -1.18
CA GLY A 89 -10.88 6.41 -2.22
C GLY A 89 -10.56 5.00 -1.73
N ILE A 90 -9.95 4.87 -0.55
CA ILE A 90 -9.67 3.59 0.10
C ILE A 90 -10.97 2.82 0.35
N ALA A 91 -12.00 3.49 0.90
CA ALA A 91 -13.30 2.87 1.15
C ALA A 91 -13.96 2.33 -0.15
N GLN A 92 -13.84 3.06 -1.27
CA GLN A 92 -14.32 2.60 -2.57
C GLN A 92 -13.53 1.39 -3.09
N LEU A 93 -12.21 1.38 -2.94
CA LEU A 93 -11.37 0.26 -3.36
C LEU A 93 -11.65 -1.01 -2.56
N VAL A 94 -11.84 -0.89 -1.24
CA VAL A 94 -12.11 -2.02 -0.34
C VAL A 94 -13.55 -2.54 -0.52
N GLY A 95 -14.51 -1.65 -0.75
CA GLY A 95 -15.91 -2.01 -0.91
C GLY A 95 -16.56 -2.56 0.37
N LEU A 96 -17.80 -3.05 0.25
CA LEU A 96 -18.66 -3.38 1.40
C LEU A 96 -18.15 -4.55 2.26
N HIS A 97 -17.48 -5.53 1.65
CA HIS A 97 -17.04 -6.76 2.33
C HIS A 97 -15.53 -6.84 2.52
N GLY A 98 -14.78 -5.87 2.00
CA GLY A 98 -13.34 -5.86 2.15
C GLY A 98 -12.90 -5.37 3.53
N LEU A 99 -11.61 -5.53 3.81
CA LEU A 99 -11.00 -5.11 5.07
C LEU A 99 -9.97 -3.99 4.83
N PHE A 100 -10.12 -2.89 5.55
CA PHE A 100 -9.07 -1.88 5.69
C PHE A 100 -8.31 -2.09 7.00
N LEU A 101 -6.99 -2.14 6.94
CA LEU A 101 -6.10 -2.23 8.10
C LEU A 101 -5.01 -1.15 8.01
N GLU A 102 -4.77 -0.47 9.12
CA GLU A 102 -3.70 0.49 9.34
C GLU A 102 -2.83 -0.01 10.50
N LEU A 103 -1.51 0.18 10.43
CA LEU A 103 -0.54 -0.18 11.48
C LEU A 103 0.20 1.02 12.08
#